data_AF-A0A7C1R883-F1
#
_entry.id   AF-A0A7C1R883-F1
#
_cell.length_a   1.000
_cell.length_b   1.000
_cell.length_c   1.000
_cell.angle_alpha   90.00
_cell.angle_beta   90.00
_cell.angle_gamma   90.00
#
_symmetry.space_group_name_H-M   'P 1'
#
loop_
_entity.id
_entity.type
_entity.pdbx_description
1 polymer ?
#
loop_
_entity_poly.entity_id
_entity_poly.type
_entity_poly.pdbx_seq_one_letter_code
_entity_poly.pdbx_strand_id
1 'polypeptide(L)'
;MGTKEQPLKFVRQAVTVSAYKGDWSKPVKATEGVKADDITVIDAYEGRDEVWLELASWSCKVKGIFGVIINGGVRDIDGLREMKLPIFA
;
A
#
# COMPACT_ATOMS: atom_id res chain seq x y z
N MET A 1 2.75 -6.16 -7.08
CA MET A 1 2.40 -7.57 -6.84
C MET A 1 0.92 -7.74 -7.15
N GLY A 2 0.60 -8.45 -8.23
CA GLY A 2 -0.76 -8.81 -8.61
C GLY A 2 -0.80 -10.29 -8.91
N THR A 3 -1.99 -10.87 -8.90
CA THR A 3 -2.18 -12.31 -9.12
C THR A 3 -2.75 -12.58 -10.50
N LYS A 4 -2.71 -13.85 -10.96
CA LYS A 4 -3.36 -14.25 -12.22
C LYS A 4 -4.89 -14.00 -12.22
N GLU A 5 -5.49 -13.88 -11.05
CA GLU A 5 -6.95 -13.75 -10.85
C GLU A 5 -7.41 -12.28 -10.73
N GLN A 6 -6.49 -11.33 -10.50
CA GLN A 6 -6.77 -9.89 -10.47
C GLN A 6 -5.85 -9.16 -11.44
N PRO A 7 -6.38 -8.55 -12.52
CA PRO A 7 -5.54 -7.85 -13.47
C PRO A 7 -4.74 -6.74 -12.76
N LEU A 8 -3.43 -6.68 -13.03
CA LEU A 8 -2.49 -5.61 -12.61
C LEU A 8 -2.81 -4.22 -13.21
N LYS A 9 -4.06 -4.01 -13.63
CA LYS A 9 -4.58 -2.82 -14.28
C LYS A 9 -5.84 -2.41 -13.56
N PHE A 10 -5.85 -1.20 -13.03
CA PHE A 10 -6.99 -0.64 -12.32
C PHE A 10 -6.98 0.88 -12.44
N VAL A 11 -8.13 1.48 -12.19
CA VAL A 11 -8.33 2.93 -12.06
C VAL A 11 -9.21 3.14 -10.84
N ARG A 12 -8.75 3.94 -9.89
CA ARG A 12 -9.43 4.24 -8.61
C ARG A 12 -9.12 5.67 -8.17
N GLN A 13 -9.93 6.21 -7.26
CA GLN A 13 -9.61 7.47 -6.61
C GLN A 13 -8.47 7.27 -5.61
N ALA A 14 -7.55 8.22 -5.57
CA ALA A 14 -6.33 8.13 -4.77
C ALA A 14 -6.37 9.08 -3.57
N VAL A 15 -5.95 8.57 -2.42
CA VAL A 15 -5.50 9.40 -1.29
C VAL A 15 -3.99 9.36 -1.27
N THR A 16 -3.38 10.54 -1.36
CA THR A 16 -1.93 10.69 -1.43
C THR A 16 -1.34 11.07 -0.08
N VAL A 17 -0.18 10.51 0.26
CA VAL A 17 0.58 10.85 1.46
C VAL A 17 2.06 10.96 1.15
N SER A 18 2.69 12.06 1.58
CA SER A 18 4.14 12.18 1.59
C SER A 18 4.67 11.81 2.97
N ALA A 19 5.60 10.88 3.05
CA ALA A 19 6.22 10.38 4.27
C ALA A 19 7.74 10.56 4.22
N TYR A 20 8.35 10.81 5.38
CA TYR A 20 9.81 10.85 5.45
C TYR A 20 10.39 9.44 5.30
N LYS A 21 11.66 9.33 4.93
CA LYS A 21 12.33 8.03 4.77
C LYS A 21 12.28 7.24 6.09
N GLY A 22 11.79 6.00 6.04
CA GLY A 22 11.61 5.13 7.21
C GLY A 22 10.39 5.45 8.09
N ASP A 23 9.61 6.49 7.78
CA ASP A 23 8.35 6.76 8.50
C ASP A 23 7.23 5.87 7.97
N TRP A 24 6.96 4.79 8.70
CA TRP A 24 5.84 3.89 8.45
C TRP A 24 4.51 4.40 9.06
N SER A 25 4.57 5.32 10.03
CA SER A 25 3.40 5.72 10.82
C SER A 25 2.45 6.60 10.02
N LYS A 26 2.99 7.56 9.26
CA LYS A 26 2.20 8.49 8.45
C LYS A 26 1.47 7.81 7.28
N PRO A 27 2.10 6.89 6.52
CA PRO A 27 1.40 6.04 5.55
C PRO A 27 0.25 5.24 6.17
N VAL A 28 0.49 4.57 7.30
CA VAL A 28 -0.54 3.78 7.99
C VAL A 28 -1.71 4.67 8.42
N LYS A 29 -1.43 5.82 9.01
CA LYS A 29 -2.47 6.77 9.44
C LYS A 29 -3.29 7.29 8.27
N ALA A 30 -2.64 7.58 7.13
CA ALA A 30 -3.33 8.06 5.94
C ALA A 30 -4.39 7.07 5.42
N THR A 31 -4.18 5.76 5.61
CA THR A 31 -5.16 4.73 5.22
C THR A 31 -6.49 4.80 5.99
N GLU A 32 -6.58 5.56 7.08
CA GLU A 32 -7.86 5.80 7.75
C GLU A 32 -8.79 6.72 6.96
N GLY A 33 -8.24 7.60 6.12
CA GLY A 33 -9.03 8.50 5.27
C GLY A 33 -9.48 7.88 3.94
N VAL A 34 -9.13 6.61 3.69
CA VAL A 34 -9.33 5.94 2.40
C VAL A 34 -10.63 5.14 2.45
N LYS A 35 -11.46 5.33 1.42
CA LYS A 35 -12.73 4.61 1.31
C LYS A 35 -12.50 3.20 0.77
N ALA A 36 -13.49 2.34 0.96
CA ALA A 36 -13.54 1.07 0.26
C ALA A 36 -13.46 1.31 -1.26
N ASP A 37 -12.84 0.39 -1.97
CA ASP A 37 -12.52 0.44 -3.41
C ASP A 37 -11.50 1.51 -3.85
N ASP A 38 -11.12 2.48 -3.00
CA ASP A 38 -10.10 3.48 -3.34
C ASP A 38 -8.67 2.96 -3.07
N ILE A 39 -7.67 3.76 -3.47
CA ILE A 39 -6.25 3.43 -3.30
C ILE A 39 -5.50 4.45 -2.44
N THR A 40 -4.41 3.99 -1.82
CA THR A 40 -3.43 4.87 -1.19
C THR A 40 -2.20 5.01 -2.07
N VAL A 41 -1.69 6.23 -2.23
CA VAL A 41 -0.42 6.50 -2.92
C VAL A 41 0.55 7.16 -1.94
N ILE A 42 1.68 6.52 -1.70
CA ILE A 42 2.68 6.89 -0.70
C ILE A 42 3.93 7.37 -1.44
N ASP A 43 4.33 8.61 -1.22
CA ASP A 43 5.63 9.11 -1.64
C ASP A 43 6.60 9.11 -0.45
N ALA A 44 7.64 8.28 -0.54
CA ALA A 44 8.71 8.19 0.46
C ALA A 44 10.08 8.57 -0.12
N TYR A 45 10.09 9.44 -1.15
CA TYR A 45 11.29 10.02 -1.75
C TYR A 45 12.31 8.99 -2.24
N GLU A 46 11.83 7.91 -2.88
CA GLU A 46 12.65 6.79 -3.38
C GLU A 46 13.56 6.18 -2.29
N GLY A 47 13.16 6.31 -1.02
CA GLY A 47 13.88 5.75 0.11
C GLY A 47 13.91 4.23 0.05
N ARG A 48 15.06 3.62 0.34
CA ARG A 48 15.18 2.15 0.46
C ARG A 48 14.68 1.62 1.81
N ASP A 49 14.46 2.52 2.77
CA ASP A 49 13.93 2.19 4.09
C ASP A 49 12.49 1.68 3.97
N GLU A 50 12.14 0.70 4.81
CA GLU A 50 10.86 0.03 4.72
C GLU A 50 9.75 0.87 5.36
N VAL A 51 8.93 1.51 4.52
CA VAL A 51 7.80 2.37 4.95
C VAL A 51 6.46 1.64 4.96
N TRP A 52 6.42 0.41 4.45
CA TRP A 52 5.21 -0.41 4.35
C TRP A 52 5.48 -1.89 4.64
N LEU A 53 4.49 -2.59 5.23
CA LEU A 53 4.62 -3.98 5.67
C LEU A 53 3.28 -4.75 5.69
N GLU A 54 3.32 -6.03 6.10
CA GLU A 54 2.17 -6.93 6.06
C GLU A 54 1.00 -6.47 6.93
N LEU A 55 1.24 -6.06 8.18
CA LEU A 55 0.17 -5.67 9.12
C LEU A 55 -0.64 -4.46 8.61
N ALA A 56 0.04 -3.50 7.99
CA ALA A 56 -0.61 -2.34 7.36
C ALA A 56 -1.49 -2.78 6.18
N SER A 57 -1.03 -3.78 5.42
CA SER A 57 -1.76 -4.34 4.29
C SER A 57 -3.01 -5.11 4.72
N TRP A 58 -2.95 -5.83 5.85
CA TRP A 58 -4.12 -6.46 6.46
C TRP A 58 -5.18 -5.43 6.84
N SER A 59 -4.77 -4.29 7.38
CA SER A 59 -5.68 -3.20 7.71
C SER A 59 -6.40 -2.68 6.45
N CYS A 60 -5.68 -2.56 5.34
CA CYS A 60 -6.26 -2.17 4.05
C CYS A 60 -7.28 -3.20 3.55
N LYS A 61 -6.92 -4.50 3.61
CA LYS A 61 -7.77 -5.60 3.18
C LYS A 61 -9.07 -5.69 3.99
N VAL A 62 -8.99 -5.55 5.32
CA VAL A 62 -10.17 -5.55 6.21
C VAL A 62 -11.08 -4.35 5.94
N LYS A 63 -10.51 -3.17 5.64
CA LYS A 63 -11.27 -1.96 5.30
C LYS A 63 -11.85 -1.97 3.88
N GLY A 64 -11.46 -2.93 3.04
CA GLY A 64 -11.87 -2.96 1.63
C GLY A 64 -11.16 -1.93 0.75
N ILE A 65 -10.02 -1.39 1.19
CA ILE A 65 -9.16 -0.55 0.35
C ILE A 65 -8.64 -1.41 -0.81
N PHE A 66 -8.74 -0.90 -2.03
CA PHE A 66 -8.41 -1.68 -3.23
C PHE A 66 -6.93 -2.01 -3.32
N GLY A 67 -6.05 -1.07 -2.94
CA GLY A 67 -4.61 -1.28 -3.05
C GLY A 67 -3.76 -0.10 -2.63
N VAL A 68 -2.45 -0.30 -2.73
CA VAL A 68 -1.44 0.66 -2.24
C VAL A 68 -0.32 0.80 -3.29
N ILE A 69 0.06 2.03 -3.59
CA ILE A 69 1.21 2.37 -4.44
C ILE A 69 2.23 3.11 -3.56
N ILE A 70 3.49 2.70 -3.60
CA ILE A 70 4.56 3.20 -2.74
C ILE A 70 5.73 3.60 -3.63
N ASN A 71 6.29 4.78 -3.41
CA ASN A 71 7.57 5.21 -3.95
C ASN A 71 8.64 5.06 -2.85
N GLY A 72 8.99 3.82 -2.51
CA GLY A 72 9.86 3.49 -1.38
C GLY A 72 9.90 1.99 -1.02
N GLY A 73 10.63 1.65 0.04
CA GLY A 73 10.87 0.27 0.46
C GLY A 73 9.66 -0.41 1.14
N VAL A 74 9.57 -1.73 0.94
CA VAL A 74 8.52 -2.60 1.51
C VAL A 74 9.16 -3.88 2.02
N ARG A 75 8.64 -4.44 3.13
CA ARG A 75 9.06 -5.73 3.70
C ARG A 75 7.93 -6.75 3.76
N ASP A 76 8.24 -7.95 4.25
CA ASP A 76 7.32 -9.07 4.42
C ASP A 76 6.72 -9.56 3.09
N ILE A 77 7.55 -9.58 2.05
CA ILE A 77 7.16 -9.80 0.65
C ILE A 77 6.34 -11.10 0.46
N ASP A 78 6.70 -12.17 1.17
CA ASP A 78 5.98 -13.44 1.05
C ASP A 78 4.55 -13.33 1.59
N GLY A 79 4.36 -12.71 2.76
CA GLY A 79 3.03 -12.44 3.31
C GLY A 79 2.20 -11.51 2.42
N LEU A 80 2.83 -10.49 1.82
CA LEU A 80 2.16 -9.59 0.87
C LEU A 80 1.71 -10.32 -0.41
N ARG A 81 2.50 -11.28 -0.90
CA ARG A 81 2.13 -12.11 -2.06
C ARG A 81 0.95 -13.03 -1.75
N GLU A 82 0.93 -13.65 -0.58
CA GLU A 82 -0.17 -14.51 -0.13
C GLU A 82 -1.47 -13.74 0.09
N MET A 83 -1.37 -12.49 0.56
CA MET A 83 -2.53 -11.64 0.81
C MET A 83 -3.35 -11.32 -0.44
N LYS A 84 -2.73 -11.33 -1.62
CA LYS A 84 -3.35 -10.96 -2.91
C LYS A 84 -3.96 -9.54 -2.92
N LEU A 85 -3.42 -8.61 -2.12
CA LEU A 85 -3.74 -7.19 -2.20
C LEU A 85 -2.86 -6.54 -3.29
N PRO A 86 -3.44 -5.75 -4.21
CA PRO A 86 -2.65 -4.96 -5.16
C PRO A 86 -1.70 -3.98 -4.45
N ILE A 87 -0.39 -4.25 -4.53
CA ILE A 87 0.66 -3.39 -3.97
C ILE A 87 1.74 -3.12 -5.01
N PHE A 88 2.11 -1.86 -5.22
CA PHE A 88 3.23 -1.45 -6.10
C PHE A 88 4.25 -0.69 -5.26
N ALA A 89 5.53 -1.01 -5.43
CA ALA A 89 6.64 -0.43 -4.69
C ALA A 89 7.91 -0.49 -5.52
#